data_AF-A0A242CXX1-F1
#
_entry.id   AF-A0A242CXX1-F1
#
_cell.length_a   1.000
_cell.length_b   1.000
_cell.length_c   1.000
_cell.angle_alpha   90.00
_cell.angle_beta   90.00
_cell.angle_gamma   90.00
#
_symmetry.space_group_name_H-M   'P 1'
#
loop_
_entity.id
_entity.type
_entity.pdbx_description
1 polymer ?
#
loop_
_entity_poly.entity_id
_entity_poly.type
_entity_poly.pdbx_seq_one_letter_code
_entity_poly.pdbx_strand_id
1 'polypeptide(L)'
;MAQKKNKENPYWIDRGVRQEKRVNDGAQSVEQSVIRAYRKAQSYLTKQASKLFNRAKNRSGLDEDEVKQLLNQTVGVDELVELRKLAADVENPDLQAAAKKRLNALAFKERITRAEDLKAKSFLVSKQIADVQLNKSTDFYIDVIHDSYNEATAETVIQQIEQAKSDSIINVWDGQKYDSKIERFKQAKQRNVPIEVWNDPKNRKVTHEFRELSTKYTQNILDSHWHGSNYSKRIWSDTEALAKRLEELFTVESMTGMSEFEMAKAIAAEFDRSIGVAQRLIRTEVNYMSNQAKLKGWRDRGVKEYRLIAVLDFRTSKICQGKDGKIYLVSEAVVNGSLGTYPPFHPWCRTIAVAFIGKRSLNGKRTANDPLSGKTMTIEQRDTYDDWMKKLKEKYSDDEIESQKKKIINRKKDTADLKRLKDILGEDYSPKSLEEYQETKYNDDEGWVELKRTYRDVKWMKEAFKNYSAITDSHGIPFENNPKSVCDWYRDGELYRRRFYGKNGKPRLDIDFTNHKQPDVHQIVPHTHDWNYYWRNKKEIPDHRPGRKPTLGEQIVNEWRSNDESKRSD
;
A
#
# COMPACT_ATOMS: atom_id res chain seq x y z
N MET A 1 24.51 54.57 -1.79
CA MET A 1 24.08 53.58 -0.79
C MET A 1 23.60 52.33 -1.53
N ALA A 2 24.45 51.32 -1.64
CA ALA A 2 24.08 50.05 -2.27
C ALA A 2 23.24 49.22 -1.28
N GLN A 3 21.97 48.98 -1.60
CA GLN A 3 21.15 48.00 -0.90
C GLN A 3 21.87 46.65 -0.96
N LYS A 4 22.45 46.22 0.17
CA LYS A 4 22.89 44.84 0.35
C LYS A 4 21.68 43.95 0.08
N LYS A 5 21.66 43.27 -1.06
CA LYS A 5 20.77 42.13 -1.32
C LYS A 5 21.00 41.13 -0.19
N ASN A 6 20.13 41.16 0.81
CA ASN A 6 20.05 40.11 1.82
C ASN A 6 19.77 38.82 1.05
N LYS A 7 20.77 37.95 0.90
CA LYS A 7 20.54 36.58 0.43
C LYS A 7 19.63 35.93 1.47
N GLU A 8 18.34 35.90 1.15
CA GLU A 8 17.32 35.08 1.78
C GLU A 8 17.85 33.65 1.82
N ASN A 9 18.09 33.10 3.02
CA ASN A 9 18.75 31.80 3.14
C ASN A 9 17.74 30.74 3.61
N PRO A 10 16.99 30.08 2.70
CA PRO A 10 16.13 28.94 3.02
C PRO A 10 16.91 27.68 3.45
N TYR A 11 18.21 27.82 3.68
CA TYR A 11 19.20 26.77 4.00
C TYR A 11 18.74 25.74 5.02
N TRP A 12 18.14 26.16 6.13
CA TRP A 12 17.74 25.25 7.21
C TRP A 12 16.59 24.32 6.82
N ILE A 13 15.60 24.85 6.10
CA ILE A 13 14.49 24.04 5.58
C ILE A 13 15.01 23.09 4.51
N ASP A 14 15.79 23.60 3.56
CA ASP A 14 16.31 22.80 2.47
C ASP A 14 17.24 21.68 2.98
N ARG A 15 18.08 21.96 3.98
CA ARG A 15 18.89 20.93 4.64
C ARG A 15 18.04 19.86 5.31
N GLY A 16 17.02 20.26 6.08
CA GLY A 16 16.09 19.32 6.70
C GLY A 16 15.35 18.44 5.68
N VAL A 17 14.95 19.02 4.56
CA VAL A 17 14.32 18.29 3.45
C VAL A 17 15.32 17.33 2.79
N ARG A 18 16.56 17.75 2.55
CA ARG A 18 17.61 16.88 2.00
C ARG A 18 17.95 15.71 2.93
N GLN A 19 18.01 15.96 4.24
CA GLN A 19 18.21 14.91 5.26
C GLN A 19 17.07 13.89 5.21
N GLU A 20 15.82 14.35 5.29
CA GLU A 20 14.66 13.47 5.22
C GLU A 20 14.61 12.70 3.89
N LYS A 21 15.01 13.32 2.78
CA LYS A 21 15.13 12.64 1.49
C LYS A 21 16.17 11.51 1.55
N ARG A 22 17.37 11.77 2.06
CA ARG A 22 18.42 10.73 2.19
C ARG A 22 17.95 9.56 3.04
N VAL A 23 17.31 9.83 4.18
CA VAL A 23 16.74 8.80 5.05
C VAL A 23 15.68 7.99 4.31
N ASN A 24 14.78 8.63 3.56
CA ASN A 24 13.76 7.95 2.78
C ASN A 24 14.32 7.12 1.61
N ASP A 25 15.35 7.62 0.92
CA ASP A 25 16.02 6.89 -0.17
C ASP A 25 16.75 5.66 0.38
N GLY A 26 17.45 5.80 1.51
CA GLY A 26 18.09 4.68 2.23
C GLY A 26 17.07 3.64 2.69
N ALA A 27 15.95 4.09 3.26
CA ALA A 27 14.85 3.22 3.66
C ALA A 27 14.29 2.44 2.48
N GLN A 28 14.15 3.07 1.31
CA GLN A 28 13.71 2.39 0.09
C GLN A 28 14.69 1.29 -0.35
N SER A 29 16.00 1.48 -0.19
CA SER A 29 17.00 0.44 -0.46
C SER A 29 16.86 -0.77 0.47
N VAL A 30 16.67 -0.53 1.77
CA VAL A 30 16.40 -1.58 2.76
C VAL A 30 15.09 -2.30 2.46
N GLU A 31 14.02 -1.55 2.17
CA GLU A 31 12.73 -2.10 1.76
C GLU A 31 12.89 -3.07 0.58
N GLN A 32 13.64 -2.72 -0.47
CA GLN A 32 13.85 -3.62 -1.61
C GLN A 32 14.56 -4.92 -1.21
N SER A 33 15.53 -4.84 -0.31
CA SER A 33 16.23 -6.03 0.20
C SER A 33 15.30 -6.94 0.99
N VAL A 34 14.47 -6.36 1.85
CA VAL A 34 13.46 -7.09 2.64
C VAL A 34 12.39 -7.68 1.72
N ILE A 35 11.87 -6.91 0.76
CA ILE A 35 10.89 -7.37 -0.23
C ILE A 35 11.42 -8.59 -0.98
N ARG A 36 12.69 -8.59 -1.41
CA ARG A 36 13.29 -9.76 -2.06
C ARG A 36 13.23 -11.01 -1.18
N ALA A 37 13.47 -10.89 0.13
CA ALA A 37 13.34 -12.01 1.06
C ALA A 37 11.90 -12.53 1.15
N TYR A 38 10.92 -11.63 1.32
CA TYR A 38 9.50 -11.99 1.31
C TYR A 38 9.08 -12.65 -0.02
N ARG A 39 9.56 -12.17 -1.17
CA ARG A 39 9.24 -12.75 -2.49
C ARG A 39 9.89 -14.12 -2.70
N LYS A 40 11.11 -14.34 -2.22
CA LYS A 40 11.76 -15.66 -2.22
C LYS A 40 10.97 -16.65 -1.37
N ALA A 41 10.58 -16.25 -0.16
CA ALA A 41 9.74 -17.03 0.74
C ALA A 41 8.37 -17.36 0.14
N GLN A 42 7.71 -16.38 -0.48
CA GLN A 42 6.46 -16.57 -1.21
C GLN A 42 6.63 -17.62 -2.32
N SER A 43 7.62 -17.44 -3.20
CA SER A 43 7.89 -18.35 -4.30
C SER A 43 8.17 -19.78 -3.80
N TYR A 44 8.95 -19.90 -2.72
CA TYR A 44 9.23 -21.16 -2.06
C TYR A 44 7.94 -21.85 -1.58
N LEU A 45 7.11 -21.18 -0.78
CA LEU A 45 5.88 -21.78 -0.24
C LEU A 45 4.84 -22.06 -1.32
N THR A 46 4.70 -21.20 -2.32
CA THR A 46 3.85 -21.46 -3.49
C THR A 46 4.31 -22.73 -4.21
N LYS A 47 5.62 -22.91 -4.43
CA LYS A 47 6.17 -24.12 -5.04
C LYS A 47 5.90 -25.36 -4.18
N GLN A 48 6.05 -25.26 -2.86
CA GLN A 48 5.77 -26.37 -1.94
C GLN A 48 4.28 -26.77 -1.97
N ALA A 49 3.38 -25.78 -2.00
CA ALA A 49 1.94 -26.03 -2.16
C ALA A 49 1.61 -26.67 -3.53
N SER A 50 2.12 -26.11 -4.63
CA SER A 50 1.91 -26.62 -5.99
C SER A 50 2.37 -28.07 -6.17
N LYS A 51 3.48 -28.49 -5.54
CA LYS A 51 3.93 -29.89 -5.58
C LYS A 51 2.88 -30.86 -5.04
N LEU A 52 2.06 -30.45 -4.07
CA LEU A 52 0.99 -31.28 -3.53
C LEU A 52 -0.16 -31.42 -4.53
N PHE A 53 -0.61 -30.31 -5.13
CA PHE A 53 -1.69 -30.34 -6.12
C PHE A 53 -1.32 -31.14 -7.39
N ASN A 54 -0.10 -30.99 -7.90
CA ASN A 54 0.34 -31.76 -9.08
C ASN A 54 0.36 -33.27 -8.83
N ARG A 55 0.70 -33.70 -7.60
CA ARG A 55 0.65 -35.12 -7.21
C ARG A 55 -0.78 -35.65 -7.11
N ALA A 56 -1.74 -34.82 -6.70
CA ALA A 56 -3.15 -35.18 -6.70
C ALA A 56 -3.69 -35.30 -8.15
N LYS A 57 -3.41 -34.30 -9.00
CA LYS A 57 -3.87 -34.24 -10.40
C LYS A 57 -3.40 -35.40 -11.27
N ASN A 58 -2.21 -35.97 -11.00
CA ASN A 58 -1.68 -37.11 -11.74
C ASN A 58 -2.39 -38.44 -11.42
N ARG A 59 -3.38 -38.47 -10.52
CA ARG A 59 -4.11 -39.68 -10.11
C ARG A 59 -5.61 -39.66 -10.43
N SER A 60 -6.25 -38.48 -10.42
CA SER A 60 -7.51 -38.19 -11.13
C SER A 60 -7.75 -36.66 -11.10
N GLY A 61 -8.76 -36.15 -11.82
CA GLY A 61 -9.15 -34.74 -11.70
C GLY A 61 -9.68 -34.45 -10.29
N LEU A 62 -9.27 -33.30 -9.72
CA LEU A 62 -9.49 -32.83 -8.33
C LEU A 62 -10.72 -33.43 -7.60
N ASP A 63 -10.56 -34.64 -7.06
CA ASP A 63 -11.47 -35.21 -6.07
C ASP A 63 -11.02 -34.71 -4.68
N GLU A 64 -11.92 -34.01 -3.97
CA GLU A 64 -11.62 -33.41 -2.67
C GLU A 64 -11.11 -34.46 -1.66
N ASP A 65 -11.63 -35.69 -1.76
CA ASP A 65 -11.24 -36.81 -0.91
C ASP A 65 -9.81 -37.29 -1.20
N GLU A 66 -9.36 -37.29 -2.45
CA GLU A 66 -7.97 -37.62 -2.81
C GLU A 66 -6.98 -36.58 -2.27
N VAL A 67 -7.31 -35.30 -2.37
CA VAL A 67 -6.50 -34.21 -1.81
C VAL A 67 -6.42 -34.34 -0.29
N LYS A 68 -7.54 -34.62 0.37
CA LYS A 68 -7.61 -34.86 1.82
C LYS A 68 -6.75 -36.04 2.23
N GLN A 69 -6.81 -37.16 1.51
CA GLN A 69 -5.94 -38.31 1.76
C GLN A 69 -4.47 -37.94 1.61
N LEU A 70 -4.10 -37.24 0.53
CA LEU A 70 -2.73 -36.80 0.28
C LEU A 70 -2.16 -35.91 1.39
N LEU A 71 -2.96 -34.97 1.90
CA LEU A 71 -2.56 -34.04 2.95
C LEU A 71 -2.32 -34.73 4.30
N ASN A 72 -3.03 -35.83 4.55
CA ASN A 72 -2.90 -36.64 5.76
C ASN A 72 -1.80 -37.72 5.67
N GLN A 73 -1.17 -37.90 4.51
CA GLN A 73 -0.03 -38.80 4.39
C GLN A 73 1.17 -38.30 5.19
N THR A 74 1.94 -39.25 5.74
CA THR A 74 3.19 -38.95 6.42
C THR A 74 4.24 -38.46 5.42
N VAL A 75 5.03 -37.46 5.81
CA VAL A 75 6.15 -36.97 5.01
C VAL A 75 7.36 -37.90 5.07
N GLY A 76 8.18 -37.86 4.01
CA GLY A 76 9.45 -38.58 3.96
C GLY A 76 10.53 -37.90 4.82
N VAL A 77 11.63 -38.63 5.05
CA VAL A 77 12.77 -38.15 5.84
C VAL A 77 13.45 -36.93 5.20
N ASP A 78 13.44 -36.85 3.87
CA ASP A 78 13.95 -35.74 3.08
C ASP A 78 13.26 -34.41 3.39
N GLU A 79 11.93 -34.42 3.54
CA GLU A 79 11.16 -33.24 3.93
C GLU A 79 11.50 -32.79 5.37
N LEU A 80 11.74 -33.75 6.28
CA LEU A 80 12.18 -33.44 7.65
C LEU A 80 13.59 -32.83 7.69
N VAL A 81 14.48 -33.26 6.79
CA VAL A 81 15.80 -32.64 6.62
C VAL A 81 15.66 -31.20 6.10
N GLU A 82 14.70 -30.92 5.22
CA GLU A 82 14.41 -29.56 4.75
C GLU A 82 13.97 -28.65 5.90
N LEU A 83 13.11 -29.12 6.81
CA LEU A 83 12.72 -28.36 8.00
C LEU A 83 13.92 -28.00 8.89
N ARG A 84 14.86 -28.93 9.08
CA ARG A 84 16.08 -28.68 9.84
C ARG A 84 16.96 -27.63 9.18
N LYS A 85 17.08 -27.66 7.85
CA LYS A 85 17.82 -26.64 7.08
C LYS A 85 17.20 -25.25 7.23
N LEU A 86 15.88 -25.15 7.06
CA LEU A 86 15.17 -23.88 7.21
C LEU A 86 15.37 -23.25 8.60
N ALA A 87 15.37 -24.07 9.65
CA ALA A 87 15.67 -23.59 11.00
C ALA A 87 17.15 -23.20 11.16
N ALA A 88 18.08 -23.97 10.60
CA ALA A 88 19.51 -23.68 10.71
C ALA A 88 19.91 -22.33 10.10
N ASP A 89 19.21 -21.89 9.04
CA ASP A 89 19.43 -20.61 8.37
C ASP A 89 18.91 -19.38 9.17
N VAL A 90 18.35 -19.58 10.38
CA VAL A 90 17.96 -18.48 11.28
C VAL A 90 19.13 -18.17 12.23
N GLU A 91 19.73 -16.99 12.06
CA GLU A 91 20.94 -16.57 12.80
C GLU A 91 20.59 -15.95 14.15
N ASN A 92 19.54 -15.10 14.21
CA ASN A 92 19.14 -14.45 15.46
C ASN A 92 18.80 -15.47 16.57
N PRO A 93 19.41 -15.39 17.78
CA PRO A 93 19.24 -16.39 18.83
C PRO A 93 17.81 -16.62 19.31
N ASP A 94 17.00 -15.57 19.43
CA ASP A 94 15.62 -15.65 19.91
C ASP A 94 14.71 -16.29 18.87
N LEU A 95 14.87 -15.89 17.60
CA LEU A 95 14.17 -16.50 16.47
C LEU A 95 14.59 -17.96 16.27
N GLN A 96 15.87 -18.26 16.49
CA GLN A 96 16.44 -19.59 16.40
C GLN A 96 15.91 -20.50 17.52
N ALA A 97 15.76 -19.98 18.74
CA ALA A 97 15.11 -20.69 19.83
C ALA A 97 13.65 -21.04 19.51
N ALA A 98 12.90 -20.11 18.90
CA ALA A 98 11.53 -20.35 18.45
C ALA A 98 11.47 -21.42 17.33
N ALA A 99 12.40 -21.36 16.36
CA ALA A 99 12.52 -22.36 15.30
C ALA A 99 12.80 -23.76 15.87
N LYS A 100 13.77 -23.89 16.78
CA LYS A 100 14.08 -25.14 17.49
C LYS A 100 12.90 -25.67 18.28
N LYS A 101 12.18 -24.80 18.99
CA LYS A 101 10.97 -25.18 19.74
C LYS A 101 9.92 -25.80 18.83
N ARG A 102 9.71 -25.22 17.63
CA ARG A 102 8.78 -25.77 16.63
C ARG A 102 9.23 -27.15 16.13
N LEU A 103 10.51 -27.34 15.83
CA LEU A 103 11.05 -28.64 15.41
C LEU A 103 10.91 -29.70 16.51
N ASN A 104 11.22 -29.35 17.76
CA ASN A 104 11.07 -30.26 18.89
C ASN A 104 9.62 -30.69 19.07
N ALA A 105 8.67 -29.76 18.97
CA ALA A 105 7.24 -30.07 19.06
C ALA A 105 6.78 -31.06 17.97
N LEU A 106 7.36 -30.99 16.77
CA LEU A 106 7.09 -31.94 15.68
C LEU A 106 7.75 -33.30 15.92
N ALA A 107 8.94 -33.33 16.51
CA ALA A 107 9.67 -34.57 16.80
C ALA A 107 8.95 -35.47 17.83
N PHE A 108 8.08 -34.89 18.68
CA PHE A 108 7.23 -35.66 19.61
C PHE A 108 6.02 -36.30 18.96
N LYS A 109 5.71 -35.97 17.69
CA LYS A 109 4.60 -36.60 16.97
C LYS A 109 5.02 -37.94 16.39
N GLU A 110 4.16 -38.95 16.52
CA GLU A 110 4.39 -40.27 15.90
C GLU A 110 4.47 -40.18 14.38
N ARG A 111 3.68 -39.29 13.78
CA ARG A 111 3.64 -39.02 12.34
C ARG A 111 3.47 -37.53 12.11
N ILE A 112 4.22 -37.01 11.14
CA ILE A 112 4.09 -35.63 10.66
C ILE A 112 3.40 -35.69 9.29
N THR A 113 2.25 -35.05 9.17
CA THR A 113 1.48 -35.03 7.91
C THR A 113 2.04 -33.98 6.94
N ARG A 114 1.68 -34.07 5.66
CA ARG A 114 2.08 -33.05 4.66
C ARG A 114 1.51 -31.66 4.98
N ALA A 115 0.29 -31.59 5.51
CA ALA A 115 -0.28 -30.34 5.98
C ALA A 115 0.53 -29.76 7.17
N GLU A 116 0.94 -30.61 8.11
CA GLU A 116 1.77 -30.17 9.25
C GLU A 116 3.17 -29.73 8.83
N ASP A 117 3.77 -30.39 7.84
CA ASP A 117 5.04 -29.99 7.23
C ASP A 117 4.93 -28.62 6.54
N LEU A 118 3.89 -28.37 5.75
CA LEU A 118 3.66 -27.04 5.16
C LEU A 118 3.49 -25.94 6.20
N LYS A 119 2.75 -26.23 7.28
CA LYS A 119 2.61 -25.31 8.43
C LYS A 119 3.95 -25.08 9.14
N ALA A 120 4.80 -26.10 9.24
CA ALA A 120 6.12 -25.96 9.80
C ALA A 120 7.04 -25.11 8.88
N LYS A 121 7.02 -25.35 7.57
CA LYS A 121 7.73 -24.56 6.56
C LYS A 121 7.31 -23.10 6.60
N SER A 122 6.00 -22.80 6.68
CA SER A 122 5.51 -21.43 6.76
C SER A 122 5.99 -20.70 8.01
N PHE A 123 6.00 -21.38 9.16
CA PHE A 123 6.54 -20.85 10.41
C PHE A 123 8.05 -20.57 10.31
N LEU A 124 8.85 -21.53 9.84
CA LEU A 124 10.30 -21.37 9.77
C LEU A 124 10.73 -20.28 8.78
N VAL A 125 10.09 -20.25 7.61
CA VAL A 125 10.34 -19.20 6.61
C VAL A 125 9.96 -17.82 7.15
N SER A 126 8.91 -17.69 7.97
CA SER A 126 8.60 -16.39 8.59
C SER A 126 9.69 -15.94 9.57
N LYS A 127 10.35 -16.87 10.26
CA LYS A 127 11.50 -16.57 11.14
C LYS A 127 12.73 -16.15 10.35
N GLN A 128 13.02 -16.80 9.22
CA GLN A 128 14.10 -16.36 8.30
C GLN A 128 13.84 -14.94 7.78
N ILE A 129 12.59 -14.64 7.40
CA ILE A 129 12.22 -13.28 6.97
C ILE A 129 12.41 -12.27 8.10
N ALA A 130 11.98 -12.62 9.32
CA ALA A 130 12.14 -11.76 10.50
C ALA A 130 13.61 -11.46 10.77
N ASP A 131 14.47 -12.47 10.66
CA ASP A 131 15.92 -12.36 10.83
C ASP A 131 16.54 -11.42 9.78
N VAL A 132 16.26 -11.65 8.50
CA VAL A 132 16.71 -10.76 7.41
C VAL A 132 16.23 -9.33 7.61
N GLN A 133 14.96 -9.14 7.96
CA GLN A 133 14.40 -7.81 8.18
C GLN A 133 15.06 -7.13 9.39
N LEU A 134 15.25 -7.86 10.49
CA LEU A 134 15.90 -7.37 11.69
C LEU A 134 17.33 -6.92 11.38
N ASN A 135 18.14 -7.78 10.77
CA ASN A 135 19.55 -7.48 10.47
C ASN A 135 19.67 -6.26 9.54
N LYS A 136 18.95 -6.26 8.41
CA LYS A 136 19.01 -5.15 7.44
C LYS A 136 18.47 -3.84 7.97
N SER A 137 17.47 -3.89 8.85
CA SER A 137 16.90 -2.68 9.44
C SER A 137 17.80 -2.14 10.54
N THR A 138 18.35 -3.01 11.40
CA THR A 138 19.24 -2.63 12.51
C THR A 138 20.48 -1.89 12.01
N ASP A 139 21.18 -2.46 11.03
CA ASP A 139 22.38 -1.85 10.43
C ASP A 139 22.08 -0.44 9.91
N PHE A 140 21.02 -0.32 9.11
CA PHE A 140 20.59 0.95 8.54
C PHE A 140 20.15 1.97 9.60
N TYR A 141 19.47 1.52 10.65
CA TYR A 141 19.04 2.40 11.72
C TYR A 141 20.22 2.97 12.50
N ILE A 142 21.25 2.15 12.76
CA ILE A 142 22.50 2.61 13.37
C ILE A 142 23.10 3.72 12.51
N ASP A 143 23.27 3.49 11.21
CA ASP A 143 23.83 4.50 10.29
C ASP A 143 23.03 5.81 10.34
N VAL A 144 21.70 5.74 10.24
CA VAL A 144 20.83 6.92 10.29
C VAL A 144 20.89 7.63 11.65
N ILE A 145 21.00 6.90 12.76
CA ILE A 145 21.15 7.50 14.09
C ILE A 145 22.44 8.35 14.14
N HIS A 146 23.56 7.79 13.68
CA HIS A 146 24.84 8.49 13.68
C HIS A 146 24.82 9.69 12.71
N ASP A 147 24.32 9.50 11.49
CA ASP A 147 24.21 10.56 10.48
C ASP A 147 23.32 11.71 10.95
N SER A 148 22.14 11.40 11.50
CA SER A 148 21.20 12.43 11.93
C SER A 148 21.69 13.21 13.15
N TYR A 149 22.39 12.55 14.07
CA TYR A 149 23.06 13.24 15.17
C TYR A 149 24.20 14.14 14.64
N ASN A 150 25.07 13.61 13.78
CA ASN A 150 26.19 14.36 13.20
C ASN A 150 25.70 15.58 12.41
N GLU A 151 24.65 15.41 11.60
CA GLU A 151 24.05 16.51 10.85
C GLU A 151 23.45 17.56 11.79
N ALA A 152 22.67 17.16 12.80
CA ALA A 152 22.12 18.09 13.79
C ALA A 152 23.21 18.86 14.54
N THR A 153 24.32 18.20 14.87
CA THR A 153 25.46 18.89 15.49
C THR A 153 26.15 19.85 14.53
N ALA A 154 26.32 19.50 13.26
CA ALA A 154 26.86 20.40 12.24
C ALA A 154 25.94 21.60 11.99
N GLU A 155 24.63 21.38 12.00
CA GLU A 155 23.63 22.45 11.94
C GLU A 155 23.92 23.48 13.03
N THR A 156 24.03 23.06 14.29
CA THR A 156 24.23 23.99 15.41
C THR A 156 25.50 24.83 15.32
N VAL A 157 26.60 24.28 14.80
CA VAL A 157 27.86 25.02 14.62
C VAL A 157 27.65 26.15 13.61
N ILE A 158 26.99 25.84 12.49
CA ILE A 158 26.68 26.83 11.47
C ILE A 158 25.72 27.89 12.02
N GLN A 159 24.74 27.51 12.86
CA GLN A 159 23.85 28.46 13.53
C GLN A 159 24.58 29.41 14.48
N GLN A 160 25.48 28.88 15.32
CA GLN A 160 26.28 29.70 16.23
C GLN A 160 27.17 30.68 15.46
N ILE A 161 27.76 30.25 14.34
CA ILE A 161 28.54 31.12 13.44
C ILE A 161 27.64 32.19 12.79
N GLU A 162 26.43 31.85 12.36
CA GLU A 162 25.48 32.81 11.75
C GLU A 162 24.97 33.86 12.75
N GLN A 163 24.67 33.45 13.99
CA GLN A 163 24.29 34.37 15.07
C GLN A 163 25.45 35.30 15.42
N ALA A 164 26.66 34.76 15.61
CA ALA A 164 27.85 35.56 15.90
C ALA A 164 28.16 36.59 14.80
N LYS A 165 27.94 36.24 13.53
CA LYS A 165 28.06 37.16 12.37
C LYS A 165 26.96 38.22 12.29
N SER A 166 25.80 37.96 12.87
CA SER A 166 24.67 38.91 12.90
C SER A 166 24.87 39.98 13.98
N ASP A 167 25.55 39.63 15.07
CA ASP A 167 25.72 40.48 16.24
C ASP A 167 27.01 41.32 16.19
N SER A 168 27.88 41.17 15.17
CA SER A 168 29.15 41.91 15.09
C SER A 168 29.62 42.25 13.67
N ILE A 169 29.94 43.54 13.45
CA ILE A 169 30.93 43.98 12.45
C ILE A 169 32.31 43.74 13.07
N ILE A 170 32.99 42.70 12.59
CA ILE A 170 34.42 42.31 12.70
C ILE A 170 35.09 42.34 14.11
N ASN A 171 35.44 41.18 14.66
CA ASN A 171 36.82 40.69 14.82
C ASN A 171 36.88 39.33 15.52
N VAL A 172 37.87 38.54 15.12
CA VAL A 172 38.22 37.21 15.61
C VAL A 172 38.89 37.36 17.00
N TRP A 173 38.74 36.35 17.87
CA TRP A 173 39.36 36.17 19.21
C TRP A 173 38.79 37.05 20.35
N ASP A 174 38.85 36.73 21.65
CA ASP A 174 39.49 35.68 22.45
C ASP A 174 38.55 35.24 23.60
N GLY A 175 38.85 34.11 24.25
CA GLY A 175 38.00 33.53 25.28
C GLY A 175 38.13 34.19 26.64
N GLN A 176 37.00 34.44 27.32
CA GLN A 176 36.83 34.18 28.76
C GLN A 176 35.35 34.14 29.20
N LYS A 177 35.11 33.39 30.30
CA LYS A 177 33.83 32.85 30.80
C LYS A 177 32.83 33.88 31.34
N TYR A 178 31.54 33.55 31.22
CA TYR A 178 30.43 34.17 31.95
C TYR A 178 29.55 33.10 32.63
N ASP A 179 29.11 33.38 33.87
CA ASP A 179 28.38 32.47 34.78
C ASP A 179 26.88 32.80 34.79
N SER A 180 25.99 31.79 34.90
CA SER A 180 24.57 32.03 35.14
C SER A 180 23.84 30.88 35.85
N LYS A 181 23.26 31.25 37.00
CA LYS A 181 22.25 30.53 37.80
C LYS A 181 20.83 30.73 37.22
N ILE A 182 19.88 29.99 37.82
CA ILE A 182 18.40 30.14 37.81
C ILE A 182 17.69 29.31 36.72
N GLU A 183 16.54 28.66 36.90
CA GLU A 183 15.85 27.91 37.97
C GLU A 183 14.74 27.09 37.24
N ARG A 184 14.26 26.01 37.87
CA ARG A 184 13.32 25.02 37.31
C ARG A 184 11.85 25.44 37.45
N PHE A 185 10.99 25.04 36.50
CA PHE A 185 9.55 24.88 36.77
C PHE A 185 8.97 23.55 36.31
N LYS A 186 8.14 23.02 37.21
CA LYS A 186 7.30 21.83 37.15
C LYS A 186 6.09 22.10 36.25
N GLN A 187 5.75 21.16 35.37
CA GLN A 187 4.36 20.70 35.09
C GLN A 187 4.35 19.70 33.93
N ALA A 188 4.30 18.40 34.25
CA ALA A 188 3.79 17.36 33.35
C ALA A 188 3.60 16.05 34.15
N LYS A 189 2.55 15.97 34.97
CA LYS A 189 2.13 14.71 35.60
C LYS A 189 0.62 14.61 35.59
N GLN A 190 0.05 14.35 34.42
CA GLN A 190 -1.28 13.74 34.23
C GLN A 190 -1.48 13.47 32.73
N ARG A 191 -1.00 12.32 32.28
CA ARG A 191 -1.49 11.55 31.13
C ARG A 191 -0.65 10.29 31.06
N ASN A 192 -1.31 9.14 31.05
CA ASN A 192 -0.71 7.81 31.07
C ASN A 192 -0.12 7.48 29.67
N VAL A 193 0.87 8.26 29.27
CA VAL A 193 1.55 8.22 27.99
C VAL A 193 3.02 7.87 28.25
N PRO A 194 3.60 6.87 27.56
CA PRO A 194 5.04 6.63 27.66
C PRO A 194 5.80 7.86 27.13
N ILE A 195 6.46 8.57 28.04
CA ILE A 195 7.41 9.64 27.73
C ILE A 195 8.76 8.98 27.56
N GLU A 196 9.10 8.53 26.36
CA GLU A 196 10.49 8.20 26.04
C GLU A 196 11.20 9.46 25.56
N VAL A 197 11.62 10.25 26.54
CA VAL A 197 12.48 11.42 26.38
C VAL A 197 13.58 11.26 27.44
N TRP A 198 14.73 10.73 27.02
CA TRP A 198 15.85 10.48 27.93
C TRP A 198 16.52 11.79 28.33
N ASN A 199 16.14 12.29 29.51
CA ASN A 199 16.84 13.34 30.25
C ASN A 199 18.06 12.72 30.93
N ASP A 200 19.26 13.09 30.51
CA ASP A 200 20.49 12.85 31.29
C ASP A 200 20.77 14.07 32.19
N PRO A 201 20.69 13.96 33.53
CA PRO A 201 20.98 15.06 34.44
C PRO A 201 22.47 15.43 34.57
N LYS A 202 23.42 14.71 33.94
CA LYS A 202 24.86 14.83 34.28
C LYS A 202 25.75 15.62 33.31
N ASN A 203 25.25 16.15 32.19
CA ASN A 203 26.13 16.83 31.22
C ASN A 203 26.13 18.36 31.32
N ARG A 204 26.90 18.87 32.30
CA ARG A 204 27.45 20.24 32.29
C ARG A 204 28.97 20.16 32.10
N LYS A 205 29.44 20.41 30.87
CA LYS A 205 30.61 21.24 30.48
C LYS A 205 31.12 20.86 29.08
N VAL A 206 31.36 21.90 28.30
CA VAL A 206 31.72 21.87 26.87
C VAL A 206 33.25 21.80 26.71
N THR A 207 33.70 20.89 25.84
CA THR A 207 34.93 21.01 25.04
C THR A 207 34.59 20.51 23.63
N HIS A 208 35.00 21.28 22.61
CA HIS A 208 34.64 21.04 21.21
C HIS A 208 35.54 19.98 20.58
N GLU A 209 35.22 18.72 20.81
CA GLU A 209 35.53 17.62 19.89
C GLU A 209 34.23 17.21 19.21
N PHE A 210 34.27 16.78 17.94
CA PHE A 210 33.13 16.14 17.28
C PHE A 210 32.85 14.82 18.01
N ARG A 211 32.10 14.86 19.12
CA ARG A 211 31.74 13.69 19.90
C ARG A 211 30.82 12.82 19.07
N GLU A 212 31.32 11.68 18.59
CA GLU A 212 30.46 10.62 18.07
C GLU A 212 29.43 10.21 19.12
N LEU A 213 28.23 9.84 18.68
CA LEU A 213 27.21 9.30 19.58
C LEU A 213 27.73 8.00 20.19
N SER A 214 27.80 7.90 21.52
CA SER A 214 28.32 6.68 22.16
C SER A 214 27.46 5.47 21.82
N THR A 215 28.05 4.28 21.75
CA THR A 215 27.35 3.00 21.52
C THR A 215 26.17 2.79 22.48
N LYS A 216 26.29 3.21 23.74
CA LYS A 216 25.20 3.14 24.74
C LYS A 216 23.98 3.98 24.33
N TYR A 217 24.19 5.17 23.78
CA TYR A 217 23.10 6.03 23.31
C TYR A 217 22.48 5.47 22.03
N THR A 218 23.29 4.95 21.11
CA THR A 218 22.78 4.26 19.91
C THR A 218 21.88 3.10 20.30
N GLN A 219 22.33 2.24 21.24
CA GLN A 219 21.54 1.12 21.74
C GLN A 219 20.24 1.58 22.40
N ASN A 220 20.28 2.64 23.22
CA ASN A 220 19.07 3.19 23.84
C ASN A 220 18.04 3.71 22.81
N ILE A 221 18.49 4.28 21.68
CA ILE A 221 17.59 4.71 20.61
C ILE A 221 17.02 3.49 19.87
N LEU A 222 17.82 2.46 19.61
CA LEU A 222 17.32 1.22 19.00
C LEU A 222 16.28 0.52 19.87
N ASP A 223 16.48 0.53 21.19
CA ASP A 223 15.59 -0.12 22.16
C ASP A 223 14.39 0.75 22.54
N SER A 224 14.30 1.97 22.03
CA SER A 224 13.20 2.90 22.33
C SER A 224 11.88 2.47 21.70
N HIS A 225 10.78 2.81 22.38
CA HIS A 225 9.42 2.40 22.08
C HIS A 225 8.64 3.58 21.50
N TRP A 226 8.61 3.68 20.16
CA TRP A 226 7.56 4.47 19.52
C TRP A 226 6.22 3.77 19.79
N HIS A 227 5.20 4.39 20.38
CA HIS A 227 3.89 3.75 20.68
C HIS A 227 3.96 2.38 21.42
N GLY A 228 4.81 2.25 22.44
CA GLY A 228 4.75 1.13 23.40
C GLY A 228 5.38 -0.19 22.95
N SER A 229 5.98 -0.26 21.76
CA SER A 229 6.80 -1.40 21.32
C SER A 229 8.04 -0.89 20.58
N ASN A 230 9.15 -1.61 20.69
CA ASN A 230 10.34 -1.35 19.88
C ASN A 230 10.21 -2.03 18.50
N TYR A 231 11.09 -1.68 17.58
CA TYR A 231 11.02 -2.18 16.19
C TYR A 231 11.22 -3.70 16.11
N SER A 232 12.12 -4.28 16.91
CA SER A 232 12.44 -5.73 16.86
C SER A 232 11.24 -6.59 17.27
N LYS A 233 10.58 -6.25 18.38
CA LYS A 233 9.33 -6.92 18.80
C LYS A 233 8.22 -6.77 17.76
N ARG A 234 8.14 -5.63 17.07
CA ARG A 234 7.17 -5.43 15.97
C ARG A 234 7.43 -6.34 14.79
N ILE A 235 8.69 -6.46 14.36
CA ILE A 235 9.09 -7.39 13.29
C ILE A 235 8.66 -8.82 13.65
N TRP A 236 8.92 -9.24 14.88
CA TRP A 236 8.54 -10.58 15.34
C TRP A 236 7.02 -10.77 15.35
N SER A 237 6.27 -9.82 15.91
CA SER A 237 4.81 -9.88 15.93
C SER A 237 4.21 -9.91 14.51
N ASP A 238 4.74 -9.11 13.58
CA ASP A 238 4.23 -9.00 12.21
C ASP A 238 4.49 -10.29 11.42
N THR A 239 5.68 -10.89 11.58
CA THR A 239 6.07 -12.16 10.93
C THR A 239 5.41 -13.38 11.57
N GLU A 240 5.11 -13.35 12.86
CA GLU A 240 4.26 -14.35 13.52
C GLU A 240 2.82 -14.31 13.01
N ALA A 241 2.29 -13.10 12.81
CA ALA A 241 0.98 -12.95 12.20
C ALA A 241 0.95 -13.51 10.77
N LEU A 242 2.04 -13.34 9.98
CA LEU A 242 2.19 -14.00 8.67
C LEU A 242 2.22 -15.52 8.79
N ALA A 243 3.04 -16.08 9.69
CA ALA A 243 3.07 -17.52 9.91
C ALA A 243 1.67 -18.06 10.23
N LYS A 244 0.95 -17.43 11.17
CA LYS A 244 -0.40 -17.86 11.56
C LYS A 244 -1.37 -17.89 10.39
N ARG A 245 -1.43 -16.83 9.57
CA ARG A 245 -2.34 -16.80 8.41
C ARG A 245 -1.96 -17.82 7.34
N LEU A 246 -0.67 -18.08 7.12
CA LEU A 246 -0.22 -19.15 6.24
C LEU A 246 -0.55 -20.53 6.82
N GLU A 247 -0.44 -20.72 8.13
CA GLU A 247 -0.84 -21.97 8.79
C GLU A 247 -2.34 -22.23 8.68
N GLU A 248 -3.17 -21.18 8.74
CA GLU A 248 -4.62 -21.23 8.49
C GLU A 248 -4.92 -21.62 7.03
N LEU A 249 -4.19 -21.05 6.06
CA LEU A 249 -4.30 -21.42 4.64
C LEU A 249 -3.86 -22.86 4.36
N PHE A 250 -2.87 -23.38 5.09
CA PHE A 250 -2.38 -24.76 4.94
C PHE A 250 -3.13 -25.78 5.82
N THR A 251 -4.37 -25.48 6.19
CA THR A 251 -5.28 -26.46 6.77
C THR A 251 -5.84 -27.39 5.70
N VAL A 252 -6.21 -28.62 6.08
CA VAL A 252 -6.82 -29.58 5.15
C VAL A 252 -8.07 -29.00 4.51
N GLU A 253 -8.97 -28.44 5.31
CA GLU A 253 -10.22 -27.81 4.86
C GLU A 253 -9.97 -26.69 3.83
N SER A 254 -9.06 -25.76 4.13
CA SER A 254 -8.76 -24.66 3.20
C SER A 254 -8.10 -25.16 1.92
N MET A 255 -7.28 -26.20 1.99
CA MET A 255 -6.58 -26.74 0.83
C MET A 255 -7.46 -27.60 -0.07
N THR A 256 -8.42 -28.35 0.50
CA THR A 256 -9.36 -29.17 -0.29
C THR A 256 -10.39 -28.31 -1.01
N GLY A 257 -10.80 -27.19 -0.42
CA GLY A 257 -11.76 -26.25 -1.02
C GLY A 257 -11.18 -25.26 -2.04
N MET A 258 -9.88 -25.34 -2.36
CA MET A 258 -9.21 -24.41 -3.28
C MET A 258 -8.51 -25.14 -4.42
N SER A 259 -8.60 -24.62 -5.63
CA SER A 259 -7.71 -25.01 -6.72
C SER A 259 -6.26 -24.57 -6.45
N GLU A 260 -5.30 -25.19 -7.14
CA GLU A 260 -3.88 -24.79 -7.07
C GLU A 260 -3.70 -23.28 -7.35
N PHE A 261 -4.44 -22.76 -8.34
CA PHE A 261 -4.39 -21.36 -8.72
C PHE A 261 -4.92 -20.45 -7.60
N GLU A 262 -6.04 -20.81 -6.97
CA GLU A 262 -6.61 -20.07 -5.86
C GLU A 262 -5.69 -20.08 -4.64
N MET A 263 -5.07 -21.23 -4.33
CA MET A 263 -4.08 -21.34 -3.26
C MET A 263 -2.85 -20.46 -3.54
N ALA A 264 -2.29 -20.53 -4.74
CA ALA A 264 -1.15 -19.69 -5.12
C ALA A 264 -1.48 -18.19 -5.00
N LYS A 265 -2.69 -17.80 -5.40
CA LYS A 265 -3.21 -16.43 -5.27
C LYS A 265 -3.40 -16.01 -3.81
N ALA A 266 -3.92 -16.90 -2.95
CA ALA A 266 -4.10 -16.64 -1.52
C ALA A 266 -2.75 -16.45 -0.80
N ILE A 267 -1.77 -17.33 -1.07
CA ILE A 267 -0.40 -17.18 -0.57
C ILE A 267 0.17 -15.83 -1.01
N ALA A 268 0.06 -15.49 -2.30
CA ALA A 268 0.56 -14.21 -2.82
C ALA A 268 -0.05 -13.00 -2.11
N ALA A 269 -1.36 -13.02 -1.87
CA ALA A 269 -2.05 -11.95 -1.16
C ALA A 269 -1.55 -11.78 0.29
N GLU A 270 -1.27 -12.88 0.99
CA GLU A 270 -0.75 -12.83 2.37
C GLU A 270 0.67 -12.24 2.45
N PHE A 271 1.52 -12.58 1.48
CA PHE A 271 2.84 -11.99 1.34
C PHE A 271 2.78 -10.52 0.94
N ASP A 272 1.92 -10.14 -0.01
CA ASP A 272 1.71 -8.73 -0.40
C ASP A 272 1.26 -7.86 0.78
N ARG A 273 0.34 -8.38 1.60
CA ARG A 273 -0.11 -7.73 2.83
C ARG A 273 1.05 -7.51 3.80
N SER A 274 1.86 -8.54 4.01
CA SER A 274 2.97 -8.51 4.97
C SER A 274 4.14 -7.66 4.50
N ILE A 275 4.41 -7.62 3.18
CA ILE A 275 5.34 -6.65 2.57
C ILE A 275 4.90 -5.22 2.87
N GLY A 276 3.62 -4.88 2.68
CA GLY A 276 3.13 -3.53 2.98
C GLY A 276 3.27 -3.15 4.45
N VAL A 277 3.11 -4.11 5.37
CA VAL A 277 3.37 -3.94 6.80
C VAL A 277 4.85 -3.69 7.09
N ALA A 278 5.75 -4.48 6.50
CA ALA A 278 7.19 -4.33 6.66
C ALA A 278 7.70 -2.97 6.15
N GLN A 279 7.25 -2.54 4.96
CA GLN A 279 7.62 -1.22 4.41
C GLN A 279 7.18 -0.06 5.32
N ARG A 280 5.94 -0.11 5.81
CA ARG A 280 5.43 0.88 6.77
C ARG A 280 6.28 0.92 8.01
N LEU A 281 6.63 -0.25 8.57
CA LEU A 281 7.43 -0.37 9.77
C LEU A 281 8.82 0.26 9.53
N ILE A 282 9.52 -0.17 8.48
CA ILE A 282 10.87 0.31 8.15
C ILE A 282 10.94 1.83 8.14
N ARG A 283 10.02 2.47 7.41
CA ARG A 283 9.99 3.94 7.27
C ARG A 283 9.60 4.66 8.53
N THR A 284 8.68 4.09 9.31
CA THR A 284 8.21 4.74 10.54
C THR A 284 9.29 4.69 11.61
N GLU A 285 9.95 3.55 11.77
CA GLU A 285 11.01 3.36 12.75
C GLU A 285 12.26 4.17 12.40
N VAL A 286 12.69 4.19 11.13
CA VAL A 286 13.85 5.03 10.76
C VAL A 286 13.57 6.51 10.96
N ASN A 287 12.36 7.00 10.63
CA ASN A 287 12.00 8.38 10.85
C ASN A 287 11.98 8.69 12.37
N TYR A 288 11.47 7.78 13.18
CA TYR A 288 11.51 7.89 14.65
C TYR A 288 12.95 7.95 15.17
N MET A 289 13.82 7.02 14.81
CA MET A 289 15.19 6.95 15.29
C MET A 289 16.04 8.14 14.81
N SER A 290 15.90 8.52 13.54
CA SER A 290 16.49 9.74 12.98
C SER A 290 16.11 10.98 13.79
N ASN A 291 14.82 11.09 14.14
CA ASN A 291 14.30 12.20 14.92
C ASN A 291 14.78 12.18 16.37
N GLN A 292 14.91 11.02 17.02
CA GLN A 292 15.52 10.91 18.35
C GLN A 292 16.98 11.41 18.34
N ALA A 293 17.76 10.95 17.35
CA ALA A 293 19.16 11.35 17.19
C ALA A 293 19.31 12.85 16.92
N LYS A 294 18.47 13.40 16.04
CA LYS A 294 18.42 14.83 15.73
C LYS A 294 18.09 15.67 16.97
N LEU A 295 17.05 15.28 17.71
CA LEU A 295 16.65 15.96 18.94
C LEU A 295 17.76 15.91 20.00
N LYS A 296 18.50 14.79 20.10
CA LYS A 296 19.67 14.68 20.98
C LYS A 296 20.79 15.64 20.56
N GLY A 297 21.14 15.68 19.28
CA GLY A 297 22.17 16.60 18.76
C GLY A 297 21.82 18.06 19.02
N TRP A 298 20.56 18.43 18.84
CA TRP A 298 20.05 19.77 19.17
C TRP A 298 20.16 20.11 20.66
N ARG A 299 19.82 19.17 21.56
CA ARG A 299 19.96 19.36 23.01
C ARG A 299 21.41 19.55 23.43
N ASP A 300 22.31 18.70 22.94
CA ASP A 300 23.74 18.75 23.27
C ASP A 300 24.41 20.06 22.85
N ARG A 301 23.83 20.72 21.84
CA ARG A 301 24.35 21.94 21.25
C ARG A 301 23.51 23.18 21.54
N GLY A 302 22.52 23.06 22.41
CA GLY A 302 21.79 24.18 22.99
C GLY A 302 20.74 24.84 22.08
N VAL A 303 20.25 24.16 21.03
CA VAL A 303 19.10 24.63 20.24
C VAL A 303 17.89 24.77 21.16
N LYS A 304 17.21 25.91 21.11
CA LYS A 304 16.09 26.22 22.01
C LYS A 304 14.75 25.83 21.42
N GLU A 305 14.55 26.16 20.15
CA GLU A 305 13.26 26.03 19.49
C GLU A 305 13.40 25.28 18.17
N TYR A 306 12.33 24.59 17.79
CA TYR A 306 12.19 23.99 16.47
C TYR A 306 10.82 24.30 15.88
N ARG A 307 10.75 24.32 14.57
CA ARG A 307 9.53 24.50 13.79
C ARG A 307 9.20 23.21 13.06
N LEU A 308 7.92 22.85 13.05
CA LEU A 308 7.42 21.75 12.25
C LEU A 308 7.11 22.19 10.82
N ILE A 309 7.48 21.35 9.85
CA ILE A 309 7.20 21.56 8.43
C ILE A 309 6.55 20.30 7.88
N ALA A 310 5.27 20.40 7.54
CA ALA A 310 4.55 19.37 6.83
C ALA A 310 4.84 19.43 5.32
N VAL A 311 4.72 18.29 4.66
CA VAL A 311 4.69 18.24 3.20
C VAL A 311 3.42 18.93 2.71
N LEU A 312 3.54 19.71 1.62
CA LEU A 312 2.43 20.42 1.01
C LEU A 312 1.86 19.59 -0.14
N ASP A 313 0.97 18.66 0.20
CA ASP A 313 0.22 17.85 -0.77
C ASP A 313 -1.12 17.34 -0.21
N PHE A 314 -1.99 16.84 -1.08
CA PHE A 314 -3.30 16.32 -0.69
C PHE A 314 -3.27 14.99 0.09
N ARG A 315 -2.09 14.38 0.29
CA ARG A 315 -1.91 13.17 1.11
C ARG A 315 -1.51 13.49 2.54
N THR A 316 -1.23 14.75 2.85
CA THR A 316 -0.77 15.17 4.18
C THR A 316 -1.92 15.04 5.17
N SER A 317 -1.67 14.35 6.29
CA SER A 317 -2.71 14.01 7.26
C SER A 317 -3.24 15.25 7.96
N LYS A 318 -4.49 15.23 8.44
CA LYS A 318 -5.07 16.32 9.24
C LYS A 318 -4.25 16.64 10.50
N ILE A 319 -3.59 15.63 11.09
CA ILE A 319 -2.68 15.79 12.22
C ILE A 319 -1.47 16.64 11.83
N CYS A 320 -0.84 16.33 10.70
CA CYS A 320 0.31 17.06 10.18
C CYS A 320 -0.08 18.47 9.72
N GLN A 321 -1.22 18.62 9.03
CA GLN A 321 -1.76 19.93 8.62
C GLN A 321 -1.92 20.84 9.85
N GLY A 322 -2.61 20.36 10.89
CA GLY A 322 -2.83 21.13 12.12
C GLY A 322 -1.60 21.34 13.00
N LYS A 323 -0.46 20.75 12.66
CA LYS A 323 0.83 20.96 13.35
C LYS A 323 1.81 21.78 12.52
N ASP A 324 1.53 22.02 11.25
CA ASP A 324 2.44 22.68 10.33
C ASP A 324 2.71 24.13 10.78
N GLY A 325 3.98 24.54 10.66
CA GLY A 325 4.44 25.86 11.05
C GLY A 325 4.54 26.14 12.54
N LYS A 326 4.02 25.27 13.43
CA LYS A 326 4.09 25.46 14.88
C LYS A 326 5.52 25.37 15.40
N ILE A 327 5.82 26.21 16.39
CA ILE A 327 7.12 26.31 17.06
C ILE A 327 7.00 25.71 18.46
N TYR A 328 8.00 24.93 18.86
CA TYR A 328 8.06 24.26 20.16
C TYR A 328 9.46 24.33 20.74
N LEU A 329 9.55 24.16 22.06
CA LEU A 329 10.82 24.08 22.77
C LEU A 329 11.45 22.69 22.62
N VAL A 330 12.74 22.65 22.31
CA VAL A 330 13.55 21.42 22.22
C VAL A 330 13.58 20.67 23.58
N SER A 331 13.57 21.41 24.69
CA SER A 331 13.52 20.86 26.04
C SER A 331 12.19 20.18 26.38
N GLU A 332 11.11 20.53 25.67
CA GLU A 332 9.74 20.02 25.90
C GLU A 332 9.25 19.14 24.75
N ALA A 333 10.13 18.77 23.83
CA ALA A 333 9.81 17.90 22.71
C ALA A 333 9.33 16.53 23.22
N VAL A 334 8.13 16.12 22.81
CA VAL A 334 7.50 14.84 23.14
C VAL A 334 7.24 14.07 21.86
N VAL A 335 7.82 12.87 21.75
CA VAL A 335 7.64 11.97 20.60
C VAL A 335 6.59 10.92 20.95
N ASN A 336 5.31 11.29 20.83
CA ASN A 336 4.18 10.44 21.22
C ASN A 336 3.09 10.38 20.13
N GLY A 337 3.49 10.05 18.91
CA GLY A 337 2.56 10.00 17.78
C GLY A 337 1.74 11.26 17.67
N SER A 338 0.43 11.13 17.43
CA SER A 338 -0.47 12.25 17.14
C SER A 338 -0.53 13.32 18.25
N LEU A 339 -0.35 12.90 19.51
CA LEU A 339 -0.37 13.77 20.68
C LEU A 339 1.00 14.42 20.97
N GLY A 340 2.06 13.95 20.31
CA GLY A 340 3.40 14.49 20.44
C GLY A 340 3.55 15.91 19.86
N THR A 341 4.65 16.56 20.24
CA THR A 341 5.11 17.82 19.68
C THR A 341 6.27 17.64 18.70
N TYR A 342 6.82 16.42 18.60
CA TYR A 342 7.92 16.07 17.71
C TYR A 342 7.56 14.87 16.80
N PRO A 343 7.94 14.87 15.51
CA PRO A 343 7.64 13.78 14.59
C PRO A 343 8.43 12.49 14.93
N PRO A 344 8.01 11.32 14.41
CA PRO A 344 6.83 11.09 13.57
C PRO A 344 5.52 11.05 14.36
N PHE A 345 4.47 11.67 13.80
CA PHE A 345 3.15 11.75 14.41
C PHE A 345 2.21 10.58 14.10
N HIS A 346 2.52 9.79 13.07
CA HIS A 346 1.72 8.65 12.62
C HIS A 346 2.57 7.77 11.70
N PRO A 347 2.14 6.55 11.37
CA PRO A 347 2.81 5.75 10.34
C PRO A 347 2.86 6.53 9.01
N TRP A 348 3.95 6.43 8.26
CA TRP A 348 4.18 7.22 7.03
C TRP A 348 4.18 8.75 7.26
N CYS A 349 4.53 9.23 8.46
CA CYS A 349 4.70 10.66 8.69
C CYS A 349 5.83 11.19 7.81
N ARG A 350 5.60 12.37 7.21
CA ARG A 350 6.57 13.09 6.36
C ARG A 350 6.84 14.50 6.90
N THR A 351 6.33 14.81 8.10
CA THR A 351 6.62 16.09 8.75
C THR A 351 8.03 16.05 9.30
N ILE A 352 8.79 17.08 8.98
CA ILE A 352 10.15 17.26 9.50
C ILE A 352 10.15 18.31 10.61
N ALA A 353 11.11 18.19 11.52
CA ALA A 353 11.45 19.25 12.45
C ALA A 353 12.73 19.95 11.94
N VAL A 354 12.71 21.28 11.95
CA VAL A 354 13.89 22.11 11.67
C VAL A 354 14.15 23.04 12.85
N ALA A 355 15.42 23.28 13.15
CA ALA A 355 15.79 24.22 14.20
C ALA A 355 15.31 25.63 13.83
N PHE A 356 14.79 26.36 14.81
CA PHE A 356 14.22 27.69 14.64
C PHE A 356 15.10 28.74 15.31
N ILE A 357 15.61 29.68 14.53
CA ILE A 357 16.56 30.73 14.95
C ILE A 357 15.86 32.09 14.86
N GLY A 358 14.73 32.20 15.54
CA GLY A 358 13.90 33.41 15.51
C GLY A 358 13.33 33.74 14.12
N LYS A 359 12.80 34.96 13.99
CA LYS A 359 12.02 35.38 12.81
C LYS A 359 12.79 35.31 11.49
N ARG A 360 14.13 35.40 11.51
CA ARG A 360 14.95 35.31 10.28
C ARG A 360 14.81 33.96 9.58
N SER A 361 14.57 32.88 10.32
CA SER A 361 14.31 31.54 9.76
C SER A 361 13.00 31.46 8.95
N LEU A 362 12.13 32.46 9.04
CA LEU A 362 10.85 32.55 8.34
C LEU A 362 10.91 33.43 7.09
N ASN A 363 12.05 34.07 6.83
CA ASN A 363 12.20 34.99 5.70
C ASN A 363 12.65 34.24 4.44
N GLY A 364 12.17 34.71 3.31
CA GLY A 364 12.52 34.20 1.99
C GLY A 364 11.43 33.35 1.36
N LYS A 365 11.75 32.80 0.20
CA LYS A 365 10.82 32.01 -0.61
C LYS A 365 11.24 30.56 -0.71
N ARG A 366 10.26 29.68 -0.87
CA ARG A 366 10.46 28.24 -1.17
C ARG A 366 9.48 27.77 -2.24
N THR A 367 9.74 26.60 -2.80
CA THR A 367 8.84 25.95 -3.75
C THR A 367 7.87 25.01 -3.04
N ALA A 368 6.65 24.92 -3.56
CA ALA A 368 5.63 23.97 -3.18
C ALA A 368 5.02 23.32 -4.42
N ASN A 369 4.45 22.14 -4.27
CA ASN A 369 3.78 21.48 -5.39
C ASN A 369 2.42 22.13 -5.66
N ASP A 370 2.08 22.28 -6.93
CA ASP A 370 0.74 22.56 -7.39
C ASP A 370 0.18 21.27 -8.02
N PRO A 371 -0.68 20.54 -7.28
CA PRO A 371 -1.13 19.22 -7.71
C PRO A 371 -2.12 19.28 -8.88
N LEU A 372 -2.69 20.44 -9.21
CA LEU A 372 -3.63 20.59 -10.32
C LEU A 372 -2.88 20.88 -11.62
N SER A 373 -1.91 21.79 -11.60
CA SER A 373 -1.09 22.08 -12.78
C SER A 373 0.03 21.07 -13.04
N GLY A 374 0.38 20.25 -12.03
CA GLY A 374 1.51 19.31 -12.09
C GLY A 374 2.89 20.00 -12.04
N LYS A 375 2.92 21.30 -11.72
CA LYS A 375 4.13 22.13 -11.63
C LYS A 375 4.40 22.53 -10.17
N THR A 376 5.47 23.29 -9.95
CA THR A 376 5.75 23.92 -8.66
C THR A 376 5.30 25.36 -8.64
N MET A 377 4.90 25.86 -7.47
CA MET A 377 4.62 27.27 -7.20
C MET A 377 5.56 27.83 -6.13
N THR A 378 5.82 29.14 -6.19
CA THR A 378 6.61 29.85 -5.19
C THR A 378 5.71 30.29 -4.04
N ILE A 379 6.14 30.01 -2.81
CA ILE A 379 5.47 30.39 -1.57
C ILE A 379 6.47 31.05 -0.61
N GLU A 380 5.98 31.72 0.42
CA GLU A 380 6.83 32.28 1.46
C GLU A 380 7.32 31.14 2.37
N GLN A 381 8.52 31.29 2.91
CA GLN A 381 9.14 30.33 3.82
C GLN A 381 8.29 30.10 5.09
N ARG A 382 7.54 31.13 5.51
CA ARG A 382 6.62 31.07 6.63
C ARG A 382 5.30 30.38 6.34
N ASP A 383 4.94 30.19 5.06
CA ASP A 383 3.63 29.66 4.71
C ASP A 383 3.47 28.22 5.21
N THR A 384 2.29 27.96 5.74
CA THR A 384 1.82 26.68 6.26
C THR A 384 0.98 25.94 5.21
N TYR A 385 0.53 24.75 5.55
CA TYR A 385 -0.43 23.99 4.76
C TYR A 385 -1.71 24.77 4.46
N ASP A 386 -2.23 25.53 5.44
CA ASP A 386 -3.46 26.30 5.27
C ASP A 386 -3.23 27.49 4.32
N ASP A 387 -2.06 28.14 4.39
CA ASP A 387 -1.68 29.21 3.46
C ASP A 387 -1.51 28.68 2.03
N TRP A 388 -0.88 27.51 1.88
CA TRP A 388 -0.75 26.83 0.59
C TRP A 388 -2.12 26.44 0.02
N MET A 389 -3.02 25.91 0.85
CA MET A 389 -4.39 25.58 0.44
C MET A 389 -5.18 26.83 0.02
N LYS A 390 -5.01 27.94 0.74
CA LYS A 390 -5.63 29.22 0.37
C LYS A 390 -5.16 29.68 -1.01
N LYS A 391 -3.86 29.59 -1.29
CA LYS A 391 -3.28 29.93 -2.60
C LYS A 391 -3.78 29.04 -3.74
N LEU A 392 -4.11 27.78 -3.45
CA LEU A 392 -4.76 26.91 -4.44
C LEU A 392 -6.20 27.36 -4.69
N LYS A 393 -6.96 27.69 -3.64
CA LYS A 393 -8.35 28.20 -3.75
C LYS A 393 -8.46 29.57 -4.43
N GLU A 394 -7.39 30.35 -4.43
CA GLU A 394 -7.31 31.60 -5.21
C GLU A 394 -7.18 31.34 -6.72
N LYS A 395 -6.76 30.13 -7.13
CA LYS A 395 -6.51 29.76 -8.54
C LYS A 395 -7.52 28.76 -9.12
N TYR A 396 -8.13 27.95 -8.27
CA TYR A 396 -8.95 26.81 -8.65
C TYR A 396 -10.24 26.79 -7.84
N SER A 397 -11.31 26.30 -8.44
CA SER A 397 -12.58 26.06 -7.75
C SER A 397 -12.46 24.95 -6.69
N ASP A 398 -13.37 24.96 -5.71
CA ASP A 398 -13.43 23.91 -4.69
C ASP A 398 -13.69 22.52 -5.30
N ASP A 399 -14.45 22.46 -6.40
CA ASP A 399 -14.75 21.21 -7.12
C ASP A 399 -13.51 20.63 -7.81
N GLU A 400 -12.71 21.46 -8.48
CA GLU A 400 -11.44 21.03 -9.08
C GLU A 400 -10.46 20.47 -8.04
N ILE A 401 -10.34 21.17 -6.89
CA ILE A 401 -9.46 20.75 -5.79
C ILE A 401 -9.94 19.42 -5.20
N GLU A 402 -11.24 19.27 -4.94
CA GLU A 402 -11.78 18.04 -4.35
C GLU A 402 -11.72 16.87 -5.33
N SER A 403 -11.97 17.09 -6.62
CA SER A 403 -11.74 16.09 -7.67
C SER A 403 -10.28 15.63 -7.69
N GLN A 404 -9.33 16.56 -7.76
CA GLN A 404 -7.90 16.20 -7.80
C GLN A 404 -7.44 15.48 -6.53
N LYS A 405 -7.99 15.85 -5.38
CA LYS A 405 -7.76 15.15 -4.11
C LYS A 405 -8.28 13.71 -4.16
N LYS A 406 -9.49 13.47 -4.70
CA LYS A 406 -10.01 12.10 -4.93
C LYS A 406 -9.09 11.30 -5.86
N LYS A 407 -8.63 11.89 -6.97
CA LYS A 407 -7.70 11.26 -7.92
C LYS A 407 -6.41 10.79 -7.25
N ILE A 408 -5.80 11.64 -6.41
CA ILE A 408 -4.55 11.31 -5.71
C ILE A 408 -4.77 10.25 -4.63
N ILE A 409 -5.81 10.36 -3.81
CA ILE A 409 -6.08 9.43 -2.70
C ILE A 409 -6.45 8.05 -3.23
N ASN A 410 -7.27 7.98 -4.28
CA ASN A 410 -7.79 6.71 -4.82
C ASN A 410 -6.91 6.08 -5.89
N ARG A 411 -5.75 6.68 -6.23
CA ARG A 411 -4.87 6.24 -7.33
C ARG A 411 -4.65 4.72 -7.39
N LYS A 412 -4.34 4.08 -6.26
CA LYS A 412 -4.11 2.62 -6.19
C LYS A 412 -5.37 1.81 -6.51
N LYS A 413 -6.52 2.22 -5.96
CA LYS A 413 -7.81 1.57 -6.20
C LYS A 413 -8.22 1.75 -7.66
N ASP A 414 -8.09 2.97 -8.17
CA ASP A 414 -8.45 3.35 -9.54
C ASP A 414 -7.59 2.60 -10.57
N THR A 415 -6.30 2.40 -10.27
CA THR A 415 -5.41 1.54 -11.10
C THR A 415 -5.94 0.10 -11.18
N ALA A 416 -6.38 -0.46 -10.06
CA ALA A 416 -6.93 -1.81 -10.01
C ALA A 416 -8.32 -1.91 -10.67
N ASP A 417 -9.16 -0.88 -10.52
CA ASP A 417 -10.45 -0.75 -11.20
C ASP A 417 -10.25 -0.70 -12.72
N LEU A 418 -9.31 0.12 -13.20
CA LEU A 418 -8.96 0.22 -14.62
C LEU A 418 -8.48 -1.11 -15.20
N LYS A 419 -7.62 -1.84 -14.48
CA LYS A 419 -7.19 -3.17 -14.91
C LYS A 419 -8.39 -4.12 -15.08
N ARG A 420 -9.31 -4.14 -14.12
CA ARG A 420 -10.53 -4.97 -14.22
C ARG A 420 -11.44 -4.55 -15.37
N LEU A 421 -11.51 -3.26 -15.68
CA LEU A 421 -12.25 -2.78 -16.85
C LEU A 421 -11.63 -3.32 -18.13
N LYS A 422 -10.31 -3.17 -18.30
CA LYS A 422 -9.57 -3.70 -19.46
C LYS A 422 -9.72 -5.21 -19.61
N ASP A 423 -9.66 -5.95 -18.50
CA ASP A 423 -9.83 -7.41 -18.51
C ASP A 423 -11.24 -7.84 -19.01
N ILE A 424 -12.28 -7.04 -18.74
CA ILE A 424 -13.68 -7.39 -19.08
C ILE A 424 -14.12 -6.77 -20.41
N LEU A 425 -13.88 -5.48 -20.61
CA LEU A 425 -14.30 -4.72 -21.78
C LEU A 425 -13.32 -4.83 -22.95
N GLY A 426 -12.05 -5.14 -22.68
CA GLY A 426 -10.96 -5.02 -23.66
C GLY A 426 -10.31 -3.64 -23.63
N GLU A 427 -9.14 -3.53 -24.27
CA GLU A 427 -8.38 -2.28 -24.35
C GLU A 427 -9.09 -1.21 -25.18
N ASP A 428 -9.85 -1.61 -26.20
CA ASP A 428 -10.50 -0.69 -27.13
C ASP A 428 -11.64 0.09 -26.49
N TYR A 429 -12.38 -0.55 -25.58
CA TYR A 429 -13.58 -0.03 -24.92
C TYR A 429 -13.36 0.43 -23.47
N SER A 430 -12.11 0.42 -23.01
CA SER A 430 -11.73 0.91 -21.68
C SER A 430 -10.97 2.23 -21.81
N PRO A 431 -10.98 3.06 -20.75
CA PRO A 431 -10.07 4.21 -20.69
C PRO A 431 -8.63 3.79 -20.97
N LYS A 432 -7.91 4.55 -21.81
CA LYS A 432 -6.56 4.20 -22.25
C LYS A 432 -5.53 4.37 -21.15
N SER A 433 -5.77 5.34 -20.27
CA SER A 433 -4.90 5.69 -19.14
C SER A 433 -5.65 5.77 -17.82
N LEU A 434 -4.88 5.81 -16.72
CA LEU A 434 -5.45 6.05 -15.38
C LEU A 434 -6.02 7.45 -15.28
N GLU A 435 -5.37 8.41 -15.91
CA GLU A 435 -5.77 9.80 -15.96
C GLU A 435 -7.14 9.94 -16.65
N GLU A 436 -7.34 9.28 -17.79
CA GLU A 436 -8.63 9.23 -18.48
C GLU A 436 -9.71 8.53 -17.64
N TYR A 437 -9.39 7.38 -17.03
CA TYR A 437 -10.34 6.70 -16.14
C TYR A 437 -10.80 7.60 -14.99
N GLN A 438 -9.86 8.32 -14.39
CA GLN A 438 -10.13 9.23 -13.28
C GLN A 438 -10.89 10.49 -13.72
N GLU A 439 -10.65 10.96 -14.94
CA GLU A 439 -11.44 12.03 -15.54
C GLU A 439 -12.90 11.59 -15.69
N THR A 440 -13.14 10.45 -16.34
CA THR A 440 -14.47 9.89 -16.47
C THR A 440 -15.14 9.72 -15.10
N LYS A 441 -14.44 9.13 -14.14
CA LYS A 441 -15.02 8.77 -12.84
C LYS A 441 -15.39 9.96 -11.94
N TYR A 442 -14.62 11.05 -11.97
CA TYR A 442 -14.76 12.14 -11.00
C TYR A 442 -15.25 13.45 -11.60
N ASN A 443 -15.21 13.60 -12.92
CA ASN A 443 -15.55 14.83 -13.63
C ASN A 443 -16.62 14.64 -14.72
N ASP A 444 -16.99 13.42 -15.07
CA ASP A 444 -17.99 13.11 -16.10
C ASP A 444 -19.02 12.09 -15.56
N ASP A 445 -20.05 12.62 -14.88
CA ASP A 445 -21.08 11.80 -14.24
C ASP A 445 -21.83 10.90 -15.24
N GLU A 446 -22.12 11.41 -16.44
CA GLU A 446 -22.82 10.67 -17.50
C GLU A 446 -21.93 9.55 -18.05
N GLY A 447 -20.69 9.85 -18.44
CA GLY A 447 -19.75 8.85 -18.92
C GLY A 447 -19.39 7.82 -17.85
N TRP A 448 -19.35 8.20 -16.57
CA TRP A 448 -19.16 7.24 -15.48
C TRP A 448 -20.36 6.29 -15.32
N VAL A 449 -21.59 6.80 -15.43
CA VAL A 449 -22.80 5.97 -15.43
C VAL A 449 -22.79 5.00 -16.61
N GLU A 450 -22.45 5.50 -17.80
CA GLU A 450 -22.36 4.70 -19.02
C GLU A 450 -21.30 3.60 -18.90
N LEU A 451 -20.08 3.93 -18.48
CA LEU A 451 -18.98 2.98 -18.32
C LEU A 451 -19.34 1.88 -17.31
N LYS A 452 -19.97 2.24 -16.18
CA LYS A 452 -20.46 1.26 -15.20
C LYS A 452 -21.55 0.35 -15.78
N ARG A 453 -22.46 0.90 -16.58
CA ARG A 453 -23.53 0.13 -17.24
C ARG A 453 -22.91 -0.87 -18.21
N THR A 454 -22.08 -0.40 -19.14
CA THR A 454 -21.36 -1.23 -20.11
C THR A 454 -20.54 -2.33 -19.45
N TYR A 455 -19.77 -2.00 -18.40
CA TYR A 455 -19.03 -3.00 -17.62
C TYR A 455 -19.94 -4.10 -17.05
N ARG A 456 -21.06 -3.73 -16.43
CA ARG A 456 -22.00 -4.70 -15.87
C ARG A 456 -22.58 -5.59 -16.96
N ASP A 457 -23.00 -4.98 -18.07
CA ASP A 457 -23.63 -5.66 -19.19
C ASP A 457 -22.70 -6.69 -19.83
N VAL A 458 -21.49 -6.27 -20.21
CA VAL A 458 -20.48 -7.17 -20.77
C VAL A 458 -20.12 -8.28 -19.81
N LYS A 459 -19.94 -7.96 -18.52
CA LYS A 459 -19.55 -8.95 -17.51
C LYS A 459 -20.56 -10.09 -17.40
N TRP A 460 -21.84 -9.79 -17.22
CA TRP A 460 -22.84 -10.84 -17.00
C TRP A 460 -23.08 -11.65 -18.29
N MET A 461 -23.02 -11.00 -19.46
CA MET A 461 -23.13 -11.70 -20.75
C MET A 461 -21.96 -12.64 -20.99
N LYS A 462 -20.71 -12.20 -20.77
CA LYS A 462 -19.52 -13.07 -20.85
C LYS A 462 -19.58 -14.23 -19.84
N GLU A 463 -20.08 -13.99 -18.64
CA GLU A 463 -20.29 -15.06 -17.65
C GLU A 463 -21.31 -16.11 -18.13
N ALA A 464 -22.35 -15.70 -18.87
CA ALA A 464 -23.36 -16.62 -19.41
C ALA A 464 -22.78 -17.62 -20.42
N PHE A 465 -21.73 -17.24 -21.17
CA PHE A 465 -21.01 -18.14 -22.09
C PHE A 465 -20.30 -19.31 -21.42
N LYS A 466 -20.17 -19.32 -20.08
CA LYS A 466 -19.71 -20.53 -19.35
C LYS A 466 -20.71 -21.68 -19.46
N ASN A 467 -21.99 -21.37 -19.65
CA ASN A 467 -23.07 -22.32 -19.88
C ASN A 467 -23.62 -22.12 -21.31
N TYR A 468 -22.74 -22.25 -22.31
CA TYR A 468 -23.08 -22.07 -23.70
C TYR A 468 -23.77 -23.30 -24.29
N SER A 469 -24.81 -23.08 -25.10
CA SER A 469 -25.41 -24.11 -25.97
C SER A 469 -25.62 -23.57 -27.38
N ALA A 470 -25.66 -24.45 -28.37
CA ALA A 470 -26.02 -24.10 -29.75
C ALA A 470 -27.05 -25.09 -30.28
N ILE A 471 -27.94 -24.59 -31.15
CA ILE A 471 -28.93 -25.39 -31.87
C ILE A 471 -28.88 -25.04 -33.36
N THR A 472 -29.07 -26.04 -34.22
CA THR A 472 -29.02 -25.90 -35.68
C THR A 472 -30.29 -26.49 -36.27
N ASP A 473 -30.85 -25.85 -37.31
CA ASP A 473 -31.97 -26.32 -38.12
C ASP A 473 -33.22 -26.77 -37.33
N SER A 474 -33.41 -26.18 -36.15
CA SER A 474 -34.58 -26.40 -35.30
C SER A 474 -35.70 -25.37 -35.56
N HIS A 475 -36.91 -25.68 -35.10
CA HIS A 475 -38.08 -24.79 -35.25
C HIS A 475 -37.97 -23.49 -34.43
N GLY A 476 -37.12 -23.44 -33.40
CA GLY A 476 -36.92 -22.26 -32.57
C GLY A 476 -36.04 -22.51 -31.36
N ILE A 477 -35.55 -21.41 -30.77
CA ILE A 477 -34.73 -21.43 -29.56
C ILE A 477 -35.59 -21.71 -28.31
N PRO A 478 -35.15 -22.61 -27.40
CA PRO A 478 -35.93 -22.94 -26.20
C PRO A 478 -36.33 -21.72 -25.39
N PHE A 479 -37.56 -21.71 -24.88
CA PHE A 479 -38.01 -20.64 -24.00
C PHE A 479 -37.29 -20.70 -22.65
N GLU A 480 -37.13 -21.89 -22.07
CA GLU A 480 -36.34 -22.07 -20.84
C GLU A 480 -35.07 -22.86 -21.12
N ASN A 481 -34.02 -22.54 -20.37
CA ASN A 481 -32.73 -23.23 -20.41
C ASN A 481 -32.05 -23.08 -19.04
N ASN A 482 -30.82 -23.56 -18.90
CA ASN A 482 -30.04 -23.43 -17.68
C ASN A 482 -29.98 -21.96 -17.21
N PRO A 483 -30.12 -21.67 -15.91
CA PRO A 483 -29.94 -20.32 -15.40
C PRO A 483 -28.59 -19.70 -15.77
N LYS A 484 -28.57 -18.39 -16.07
CA LYS A 484 -27.34 -17.65 -16.44
C LYS A 484 -26.58 -18.36 -17.57
N SER A 485 -27.30 -18.67 -18.65
CA SER A 485 -26.77 -19.34 -19.85
C SER A 485 -27.00 -18.49 -21.09
N VAL A 486 -26.40 -18.91 -22.18
CA VAL A 486 -26.62 -18.33 -23.50
C VAL A 486 -26.79 -19.46 -24.51
N CYS A 487 -27.74 -19.29 -25.43
CA CYS A 487 -27.95 -20.22 -26.53
C CYS A 487 -27.87 -19.48 -27.86
N ASP A 488 -27.08 -20.02 -28.78
CA ASP A 488 -27.01 -19.56 -30.15
C ASP A 488 -27.88 -20.45 -31.05
N TRP A 489 -28.57 -19.82 -31.99
CA TRP A 489 -29.39 -20.51 -32.96
C TRP A 489 -28.88 -20.24 -34.36
N TYR A 490 -28.46 -21.31 -35.02
CA TYR A 490 -27.96 -21.29 -36.39
C TYR A 490 -29.02 -21.82 -37.37
N ARG A 491 -29.12 -21.19 -38.53
CA ARG A 491 -29.92 -21.63 -39.67
C ARG A 491 -29.10 -21.48 -40.94
N ASP A 492 -29.06 -22.52 -41.76
CA ASP A 492 -28.29 -22.52 -43.02
C ASP A 492 -26.80 -22.13 -42.82
N GLY A 493 -26.23 -22.46 -41.66
CA GLY A 493 -24.86 -22.12 -41.28
C GLY A 493 -24.65 -20.70 -40.73
N GLU A 494 -25.68 -19.84 -40.74
CA GLU A 494 -25.60 -18.47 -40.23
C GLU A 494 -26.18 -18.35 -38.81
N LEU A 495 -25.53 -17.55 -37.95
CA LEU A 495 -26.07 -17.22 -36.64
C LEU A 495 -27.32 -16.35 -36.82
N TYR A 496 -28.45 -16.86 -36.37
CA TYR A 496 -29.76 -16.24 -36.57
C TYR A 496 -30.20 -15.43 -35.34
N ARG A 497 -30.09 -16.03 -34.15
CA ARG A 497 -30.42 -15.41 -32.86
C ARG A 497 -29.49 -15.91 -31.76
N ARG A 498 -29.12 -15.01 -30.85
CA ARG A 498 -28.49 -15.33 -29.56
C ARG A 498 -29.45 -14.97 -28.43
N ARG A 499 -29.80 -15.95 -27.60
CA ARG A 499 -30.65 -15.74 -26.41
C ARG A 499 -29.84 -15.88 -25.14
N PHE A 500 -29.91 -14.88 -24.29
CA PHE A 500 -29.39 -14.94 -22.94
C PHE A 500 -30.51 -15.25 -21.94
N TYR A 501 -30.23 -16.18 -21.03
CA TYR A 501 -31.17 -16.60 -19.99
C TYR A 501 -30.81 -15.99 -18.63
N GLY A 502 -31.82 -15.53 -17.92
CA GLY A 502 -31.69 -14.94 -16.59
C GLY A 502 -31.40 -15.98 -15.50
N LYS A 503 -31.39 -15.51 -14.24
CA LYS A 503 -31.18 -16.35 -13.05
C LYS A 503 -32.25 -17.44 -12.83
N ASN A 504 -33.39 -17.33 -13.50
CA ASN A 504 -34.52 -18.24 -13.43
C ASN A 504 -34.57 -19.19 -14.64
N GLY A 505 -33.56 -19.15 -15.53
CA GLY A 505 -33.55 -19.97 -16.75
C GLY A 505 -34.49 -19.48 -17.85
N LYS A 506 -35.18 -18.35 -17.66
CA LYS A 506 -36.06 -17.76 -18.67
C LYS A 506 -35.34 -16.69 -19.51
N PRO A 507 -35.84 -16.34 -20.70
CA PRO A 507 -35.16 -15.39 -21.57
C PRO A 507 -35.05 -14.02 -20.91
N ARG A 508 -33.90 -13.36 -21.09
CA ARG A 508 -33.66 -11.99 -20.61
C ARG A 508 -33.42 -11.05 -21.77
N LEU A 509 -32.71 -11.53 -22.78
CA LEU A 509 -32.23 -10.74 -23.90
C LEU A 509 -32.13 -11.63 -25.14
N ASP A 510 -32.69 -11.20 -26.25
CA ASP A 510 -32.45 -11.79 -27.56
C ASP A 510 -31.68 -10.80 -28.45
N ILE A 511 -30.62 -11.25 -29.11
CA ILE A 511 -29.94 -10.50 -30.17
C ILE A 511 -30.18 -11.23 -31.47
N ASP A 512 -30.86 -10.57 -32.39
CA ASP A 512 -31.20 -11.08 -33.71
C ASP A 512 -30.22 -10.56 -34.74
N PHE A 513 -29.63 -11.48 -35.51
CA PHE A 513 -28.60 -11.23 -36.50
C PHE A 513 -29.13 -11.25 -37.94
N THR A 514 -30.44 -11.41 -38.11
CA THR A 514 -31.14 -11.31 -39.40
C THR A 514 -32.36 -10.41 -39.27
N ASN A 515 -32.92 -10.00 -40.42
CA ASN A 515 -34.18 -9.24 -40.47
C ASN A 515 -35.42 -10.15 -40.45
N HIS A 516 -35.26 -11.46 -40.20
CA HIS A 516 -36.32 -12.46 -40.24
C HIS A 516 -37.17 -12.47 -41.53
N LYS A 517 -36.59 -12.05 -42.66
CA LYS A 517 -37.31 -11.85 -43.94
C LYS A 517 -38.46 -10.83 -43.84
N GLN A 518 -38.42 -9.96 -42.83
CA GLN A 518 -39.37 -8.88 -42.56
C GLN A 518 -38.61 -7.53 -42.43
N PRO A 519 -38.00 -7.04 -43.52
CA PRO A 519 -37.17 -5.84 -43.50
C PRO A 519 -37.93 -4.58 -43.07
N ASP A 520 -39.23 -4.50 -43.32
CA ASP A 520 -40.08 -3.36 -42.94
C ASP A 520 -40.26 -3.23 -41.42
N VAL A 521 -40.21 -4.36 -40.71
CA VAL A 521 -40.37 -4.47 -39.25
C VAL A 521 -39.02 -4.46 -38.54
N HIS A 522 -38.00 -5.08 -39.15
CA HIS A 522 -36.65 -5.22 -38.60
C HIS A 522 -35.63 -4.47 -39.47
N GLN A 523 -35.74 -3.14 -39.45
CA GLN A 523 -34.92 -2.23 -40.26
C GLN A 523 -33.44 -2.15 -39.84
N ILE A 524 -33.08 -2.75 -38.70
CA ILE A 524 -31.75 -2.69 -38.09
C ILE A 524 -31.30 -4.12 -37.81
N VAL A 525 -30.10 -4.49 -38.28
CA VAL A 525 -29.51 -5.81 -38.06
C VAL A 525 -28.02 -5.64 -37.70
N PRO A 526 -27.53 -6.22 -36.59
CA PRO A 526 -28.32 -6.92 -35.58
C PRO A 526 -29.23 -5.95 -34.78
N HIS A 527 -30.33 -6.47 -34.23
CA HIS A 527 -31.18 -5.76 -33.28
C HIS A 527 -31.43 -6.60 -32.03
N THR A 528 -31.88 -5.96 -30.97
CA THR A 528 -31.98 -6.57 -29.64
C THR A 528 -33.38 -6.43 -29.08
N HIS A 529 -33.87 -7.49 -28.45
CA HIS A 529 -35.14 -7.53 -27.76
C HIS A 529 -34.94 -7.85 -26.27
N ASP A 530 -35.52 -7.02 -25.42
CA ASP A 530 -35.55 -7.27 -23.98
C ASP A 530 -36.77 -8.11 -23.60
N TRP A 531 -36.60 -9.06 -22.68
CA TRP A 531 -37.70 -9.83 -22.10
C TRP A 531 -38.06 -9.29 -20.72
N ASN A 532 -39.28 -8.77 -20.60
CA ASN A 532 -39.89 -8.38 -19.33
C ASN A 532 -40.92 -9.41 -18.88
N TYR A 533 -41.31 -9.35 -17.61
CA TYR A 533 -42.29 -10.25 -17.02
C TYR A 533 -43.25 -9.46 -16.14
N TYR A 534 -44.54 -9.69 -16.32
CA TYR A 534 -45.57 -9.06 -15.51
C TYR A 534 -46.59 -10.10 -15.02
N TRP A 535 -47.20 -9.81 -13.88
CA TRP A 535 -48.15 -10.72 -13.26
C TRP A 535 -49.59 -10.34 -13.65
N ARG A 536 -50.34 -11.32 -14.16
CA ARG A 536 -51.78 -11.19 -14.39
C ARG A 536 -52.46 -12.48 -13.97
N ASN A 537 -53.53 -12.38 -13.17
CA ASN A 537 -54.28 -13.54 -12.67
C ASN A 537 -53.40 -14.62 -12.03
N LYS A 538 -52.42 -14.22 -11.20
CA LYS A 538 -51.41 -15.09 -10.56
C LYS A 538 -50.55 -15.91 -11.54
N LYS A 539 -50.55 -15.56 -12.83
CA LYS A 539 -49.64 -16.11 -13.84
C LYS A 539 -48.63 -15.04 -14.25
N GLU A 540 -47.37 -15.43 -14.34
CA GLU A 540 -46.31 -14.58 -14.91
C GLU A 540 -46.42 -14.67 -16.43
N ILE A 541 -46.57 -13.52 -17.08
CA ILE A 541 -46.69 -13.41 -18.53
C ILE A 541 -45.41 -12.77 -19.06
N PRO A 542 -44.73 -13.40 -20.04
CA PRO A 542 -43.57 -12.81 -20.67
C PRO A 542 -43.99 -11.70 -21.66
N ASP A 543 -43.21 -10.63 -21.69
CA ASP A 543 -43.37 -9.46 -22.54
C ASP A 543 -42.11 -9.28 -23.38
N HIS A 544 -42.18 -9.67 -24.64
CA HIS A 544 -41.09 -9.52 -25.61
C HIS A 544 -41.14 -8.12 -26.22
N ARG A 545 -40.22 -7.25 -25.80
CA ARG A 545 -40.22 -5.84 -26.20
C ARG A 545 -39.87 -5.67 -27.69
N PRO A 546 -40.32 -4.58 -28.33
CA PRO A 546 -39.90 -4.26 -29.70
C PRO A 546 -38.38 -4.18 -29.83
N GLY A 547 -37.88 -4.47 -31.04
CA GLY A 547 -36.45 -4.47 -31.32
C GLY A 547 -35.84 -3.07 -31.18
N ARG A 548 -34.69 -2.99 -30.53
CA ARG A 548 -33.87 -1.78 -30.42
C ARG A 548 -32.48 -2.00 -31.00
N LYS A 549 -31.74 -0.91 -31.21
CA LYS A 549 -30.31 -1.00 -31.51
C LYS A 549 -29.58 -1.73 -30.37
N PRO A 550 -28.59 -2.58 -30.69
CA PRO A 550 -27.75 -3.17 -29.66
C PRO A 550 -26.99 -2.08 -28.88
N THR A 551 -26.91 -2.24 -27.57
CA THR A 551 -26.07 -1.40 -26.71
C THR A 551 -24.60 -1.64 -27.01
N LEU A 552 -23.73 -0.72 -26.59
CA LEU A 552 -22.29 -0.91 -26.68
C LEU A 552 -21.84 -2.20 -25.98
N GLY A 553 -22.41 -2.53 -24.82
CA GLY A 553 -22.09 -3.77 -24.12
C GLY A 553 -22.43 -5.03 -24.92
N GLU A 554 -23.57 -5.03 -25.62
CA GLU A 554 -23.99 -6.13 -26.49
C GLU A 554 -23.07 -6.27 -27.71
N GLN A 555 -22.65 -5.15 -28.29
CA GLN A 555 -21.69 -5.11 -29.40
C GLN A 555 -20.33 -5.68 -28.98
N ILE A 556 -19.79 -5.24 -27.84
CA ILE A 556 -18.51 -5.73 -27.28
C ILE A 556 -18.53 -7.25 -27.09
N VAL A 557 -19.64 -7.80 -26.58
CA VAL A 557 -19.77 -9.26 -26.36
C VAL A 557 -19.81 -10.01 -27.68
N ASN A 558 -20.52 -9.48 -28.68
CA ASN A 558 -20.60 -10.11 -29.99
C ASN A 558 -19.22 -10.13 -30.67
N GLU A 559 -18.51 -9.00 -30.68
CA GLU A 559 -17.15 -8.93 -31.23
C GLU A 559 -16.18 -9.87 -30.49
N TRP A 560 -16.22 -9.85 -29.16
CA TRP A 560 -15.42 -10.76 -28.33
C TRP A 560 -15.68 -12.22 -28.68
N ARG A 561 -16.95 -12.61 -28.92
CA ARG A 561 -17.32 -13.98 -29.25
C ARG A 561 -16.87 -14.37 -30.66
N SER A 562 -17.03 -13.50 -31.65
CA SER A 562 -16.54 -13.74 -33.02
C SER A 562 -15.03 -13.96 -33.07
N ASN A 563 -14.28 -13.18 -32.28
CA ASN A 563 -12.82 -13.33 -32.17
C ASN A 563 -12.37 -14.59 -31.40
N ASP A 564 -13.22 -15.15 -30.54
CA ASP A 564 -12.95 -16.44 -29.86
C ASP A 564 -13.20 -17.62 -30.81
N GLU A 565 -14.22 -17.53 -31.66
CA GLU A 565 -14.54 -18.56 -32.65
C GLU A 565 -13.45 -18.68 -33.74
N SER A 566 -12.92 -17.55 -34.22
CA SER A 566 -11.83 -17.55 -35.22
C SER A 566 -10.52 -18.14 -34.68
N LYS A 567 -10.27 -18.07 -33.38
CA LYS A 567 -9.09 -18.67 -32.73
C LYS A 567 -9.21 -20.17 -32.48
N ARG A 568 -10.41 -20.75 -32.63
CA ARG A 568 -10.64 -22.20 -32.48
C ARG A 568 -10.67 -22.94 -33.83
N SER A 569 -10.70 -22.21 -34.94
CA SER A 569 -10.68 -22.74 -36.31
C SER A 569 -9.29 -22.90 -36.91
N ASP A 570 -8.24 -22.51 -36.19
CA ASP A 570 -6.82 -22.82 -36.44
C ASP A 570 -6.34 -23.89 -35.45
#